data_AF-A0A3D8RGY8-F1
#
_entry.id   AF-A0A3D8RGY8-F1
#
_cell.length_a   1.000
_cell.length_b   1.000
_cell.length_c   1.000
_cell.angle_alpha   90.00
_cell.angle_beta   90.00
_cell.angle_gamma   90.00
#
_symmetry.space_group_name_H-M   'P 1'
#
loop_
_entity.id
_entity.type
_entity.pdbx_description
1 polymer ?
#
loop_
_entity_poly.entity_id
_entity_poly.type
_entity_poly.pdbx_seq_one_letter_code
_entity_poly.pdbx_strand_id
1 'polypeptide(L)'
;MAVAADALVSRLAVSEIDPFRKYPIVMNPKSYRLLRNLYGESSFIFTTMRNKGIFNCITDPAAFTQMLAMSSWHLSTESPANDRIEPIQLSIGAIQRLNRRLTAPRVDLSDNMVYTLLIFCVFEMVKFDMPAFAVHVNGLVNVIKLRGGLQTLAHNIPAQSMAFKFDVMQALLSGTTPHFSGSGHSESYDVRSKRKSLFLTDLSAINDTYILEAVQPCFDILEDLKIEVENEFKHRNARDNTVSRRIDWTSYINQLDSISLDPDLDTLQNDLRDACRVVGKIFTVRVKRALSPPNSVSPSIDLGYVREIQAQTTKSIPIVLINNSIPIRHPAGPLILWLTFMTASCELYGEDKRWHNSCLGGVRRGLGVKSFDEMMEIMNRFPWIDEIFTRRLREMWDKIYWEYWYHG
;
A
#
# COMPACT_ATOMS: atom_id res chain seq x y z
N MET A 1 22.02 17.63 -28.81
CA MET A 1 20.63 18.12 -28.66
C MET A 1 19.86 17.51 -27.47
N ALA A 2 20.12 16.27 -27.02
CA ALA A 2 19.37 15.63 -25.93
C ALA A 2 19.15 16.47 -24.65
N VAL A 3 20.17 17.20 -24.19
CA VAL A 3 20.11 18.06 -22.97
C VAL A 3 18.99 19.12 -23.02
N ALA A 4 18.58 19.57 -24.20
CA ALA A 4 17.51 20.55 -24.35
C ALA A 4 16.10 19.95 -24.18
N ALA A 5 15.92 18.66 -24.46
CA ALA A 5 14.63 17.98 -24.33
C ALA A 5 14.25 17.76 -22.85
N ASP A 6 15.22 17.35 -22.04
CA ASP A 6 15.04 17.09 -20.61
C ASP A 6 14.68 18.38 -19.84
N ALA A 7 15.33 19.49 -20.22
CA ALA A 7 14.98 20.83 -19.75
C ALA A 7 13.59 21.31 -20.21
N LEU A 8 13.02 20.74 -21.29
CA LEU A 8 11.68 21.06 -21.77
C LEU A 8 10.60 20.24 -21.04
N VAL A 9 10.85 18.95 -20.79
CA VAL A 9 9.98 18.10 -19.94
C VAL A 9 9.93 18.65 -18.52
N SER A 10 11.07 19.06 -17.96
CA SER A 10 11.18 19.78 -16.68
C SER A 10 10.35 21.08 -16.64
N ARG A 11 10.21 21.78 -17.78
CA ARG A 11 9.37 22.98 -17.90
C ARG A 11 7.88 22.69 -18.04
N LEU A 12 7.49 21.54 -18.60
CA LEU A 12 6.08 21.16 -18.68
C LEU A 12 5.50 20.83 -17.28
N ALA A 13 6.30 20.26 -16.38
CA ALA A 13 5.93 20.09 -14.96
C ALA A 13 5.77 21.42 -14.16
N VAL A 14 5.93 22.59 -14.79
CA VAL A 14 5.65 23.89 -14.19
C VAL A 14 4.19 24.31 -14.36
N SER A 15 3.44 23.73 -15.31
CA SER A 15 2.06 24.16 -15.59
C SER A 15 1.03 23.81 -14.51
N GLU A 16 1.35 22.91 -13.57
CA GLU A 16 0.45 22.54 -12.47
C GLU A 16 0.56 23.49 -11.25
N ILE A 17 1.65 24.26 -11.14
CA ILE A 17 1.84 25.25 -10.07
C ILE A 17 1.47 26.62 -10.64
N ASP A 18 0.18 26.94 -10.58
CA ASP A 18 -0.36 28.26 -10.97
C ASP A 18 0.39 29.40 -10.25
N PRO A 19 1.17 30.25 -10.96
CA PRO A 19 1.95 31.32 -10.36
C PRO A 19 1.10 32.49 -9.85
N PHE A 20 -0.20 32.51 -10.19
CA PHE A 20 -1.15 33.52 -9.72
C PHE A 20 -2.02 33.01 -8.55
N ARG A 21 -1.93 31.73 -8.18
CA ARG A 21 -2.68 31.15 -7.05
C ARG A 21 -2.24 31.78 -5.74
N LYS A 22 -3.18 32.38 -5.02
CA LYS A 22 -2.95 32.87 -3.66
C LYS A 22 -2.92 31.69 -2.68
N TYR A 23 -1.72 31.27 -2.30
CA TYR A 23 -1.51 30.14 -1.38
C TYR A 23 -1.94 30.47 0.08
N PRO A 24 -2.33 29.47 0.90
CA PRO A 24 -2.73 29.67 2.30
C PRO A 24 -1.62 30.16 3.25
N ILE A 25 -0.36 30.10 2.82
CA ILE A 25 0.81 30.60 3.56
C ILE A 25 1.70 31.44 2.64
N VAL A 26 2.62 32.21 3.23
CA VAL A 26 3.70 32.87 2.49
C VAL A 26 4.63 31.79 1.93
N MET A 27 4.63 31.62 0.61
CA MET A 27 5.47 30.64 -0.08
C MET A 27 6.91 31.14 -0.22
N ASN A 28 7.87 30.24 0.00
CA ASN A 28 9.28 30.45 -0.32
C ASN A 28 9.77 29.37 -1.32
N PRO A 29 10.99 29.45 -1.87
CA PRO A 29 11.50 28.47 -2.85
C PRO A 29 11.48 27.01 -2.35
N LYS A 30 11.67 26.79 -1.03
CA LYS A 30 11.58 25.47 -0.40
C LYS A 30 10.13 24.98 -0.37
N SER A 31 9.16 25.85 -0.02
CA SER A 31 7.72 25.57 -0.12
C SER A 31 7.30 25.17 -1.53
N TYR A 32 7.82 25.83 -2.57
CA TYR A 32 7.54 25.46 -3.97
C TYR A 32 8.18 24.13 -4.38
N ARG A 33 9.38 23.79 -3.87
CA ARG A 33 10.01 22.47 -4.07
C ARG A 33 9.17 21.35 -3.46
N LEU A 34 8.71 21.54 -2.22
CA LEU A 34 7.81 20.61 -1.53
C LEU A 34 6.46 20.49 -2.28
N LEU A 35 5.89 21.62 -2.71
CA LEU A 35 4.65 21.61 -3.50
C LEU A 35 4.82 20.82 -4.81
N ARG A 36 5.94 20.93 -5.52
CA ARG A 36 6.19 20.15 -6.75
C ARG A 36 6.24 18.65 -6.50
N ASN A 37 6.83 18.18 -5.39
CA ASN A 37 6.89 16.75 -5.09
C ASN A 37 5.49 16.13 -4.86
N LEU A 38 4.57 16.88 -4.23
CA LEU A 38 3.17 16.46 -4.07
C LEU A 38 2.42 16.28 -5.39
N TYR A 39 2.86 16.95 -6.45
CA TYR A 39 2.28 16.85 -7.79
C TYR A 39 3.06 15.87 -8.69
N GLY A 40 4.18 15.31 -8.22
CA GLY A 40 4.93 14.25 -8.91
C GLY A 40 4.30 12.86 -8.81
N GLU A 41 4.99 11.86 -9.37
CA GLU A 41 4.61 10.44 -9.30
C GLU A 41 5.39 9.65 -8.23
N SER A 42 6.03 10.35 -7.29
CA SER A 42 6.94 9.79 -6.27
C SER A 42 6.23 9.02 -5.14
N SER A 43 4.93 9.27 -4.93
CA SER A 43 4.08 8.59 -3.95
C SER A 43 2.68 8.27 -4.49
N PHE A 44 2.15 7.12 -4.06
CA PHE A 44 0.79 6.68 -4.38
C PHE A 44 -0.27 7.54 -3.68
N ILE A 45 -0.02 7.97 -2.45
CA ILE A 45 -0.98 8.80 -1.70
C ILE A 45 -1.07 10.21 -2.29
N PHE A 46 0.05 10.76 -2.80
CA PHE A 46 0.08 12.04 -3.50
C PHE A 46 -0.66 11.96 -4.84
N THR A 47 -0.37 10.92 -5.63
CA THR A 47 -1.12 10.60 -6.87
C THR A 47 -2.62 10.47 -6.60
N THR A 48 -3.01 9.75 -5.54
CA THR A 48 -4.42 9.54 -5.18
C THR A 48 -5.11 10.83 -4.75
N MET A 49 -4.43 11.70 -4.00
CA MET A 49 -4.96 13.02 -3.60
C MET A 49 -5.05 14.01 -4.75
N ARG A 50 -4.02 14.09 -5.61
CA ARG A 50 -4.02 14.93 -6.82
C ARG A 50 -5.16 14.52 -7.75
N ASN A 51 -5.27 13.23 -8.08
CA ASN A 51 -6.30 12.71 -8.99
C ASN A 51 -7.72 12.82 -8.39
N LYS A 52 -7.87 12.92 -7.07
CA LYS A 52 -9.16 13.24 -6.38
C LYS A 52 -9.39 14.74 -6.17
N GLY A 53 -8.51 15.61 -6.65
CA GLY A 53 -8.61 17.07 -6.50
C GLY A 53 -8.34 17.61 -5.09
N ILE A 54 -7.96 16.77 -4.13
CA ILE A 54 -7.87 17.10 -2.69
C ILE A 54 -6.95 18.31 -2.46
N PHE A 55 -5.79 18.35 -3.12
CA PHE A 55 -4.82 19.46 -3.01
C PHE A 55 -5.35 20.81 -3.57
N ASN A 56 -6.40 20.80 -4.39
CA ASN A 56 -7.06 22.01 -4.86
C ASN A 56 -8.13 22.50 -3.90
N CYS A 57 -8.74 21.62 -3.09
CA CYS A 57 -9.66 21.98 -2.02
C CYS A 57 -8.97 22.58 -0.78
N ILE A 58 -7.66 22.39 -0.62
CA ILE A 58 -6.92 22.92 0.55
C ILE A 58 -6.79 24.45 0.45
N THR A 59 -7.59 25.14 1.28
CA THR A 59 -7.53 26.60 1.51
C THR A 59 -7.07 26.98 2.92
N ASP A 60 -7.04 26.02 3.85
CA ASP A 60 -6.65 26.25 5.26
C ASP A 60 -5.11 26.28 5.45
N PRO A 61 -4.56 27.26 6.21
CA PRO A 61 -3.13 27.33 6.47
C PRO A 61 -2.55 26.17 7.29
N ALA A 62 -3.32 25.52 8.17
CA ALA A 62 -2.83 24.36 8.93
C ALA A 62 -2.71 23.13 8.02
N ALA A 63 -3.79 22.81 7.29
CA ALA A 63 -3.85 21.76 6.28
C ALA A 63 -2.74 21.92 5.23
N PHE A 64 -2.53 23.13 4.70
CA PHE A 64 -1.48 23.39 3.72
C PHE A 64 -0.07 23.23 4.31
N THR A 65 0.17 23.65 5.56
CA THR A 65 1.46 23.45 6.22
C THR A 65 1.72 21.95 6.48
N GLN A 66 0.71 21.19 6.90
CA GLN A 66 0.79 19.74 7.09
C GLN A 66 1.04 19.00 5.77
N MET A 67 0.42 19.46 4.69
CA MET A 67 0.65 18.93 3.34
C MET A 67 2.11 19.15 2.89
N LEU A 68 2.75 20.27 3.25
CA LEU A 68 4.18 20.47 3.02
C LEU A 68 5.05 19.63 3.96
N ALA A 69 4.67 19.46 5.23
CA ALA A 69 5.36 18.57 6.19
C ALA A 69 5.45 17.14 5.64
N MET A 70 4.33 16.65 5.11
CA MET A 70 4.20 15.35 4.45
C MET A 70 5.08 15.19 3.22
N SER A 71 5.15 16.20 2.35
CA SER A 71 6.13 16.19 1.26
C SER A 71 7.57 16.19 1.76
N SER A 72 7.84 16.89 2.85
CA SER A 72 9.20 17.00 3.38
C SER A 72 9.64 15.67 4.00
N TRP A 73 8.73 14.97 4.69
CA TRP A 73 8.98 13.64 5.23
C TRP A 73 9.30 12.65 4.12
N HIS A 74 8.46 12.61 3.08
CA HIS A 74 8.66 11.74 1.92
C HIS A 74 10.02 11.98 1.24
N LEU A 75 10.45 13.22 1.04
CA LEU A 75 11.80 13.51 0.53
C LEU A 75 12.90 13.14 1.55
N SER A 76 12.63 13.23 2.86
CA SER A 76 13.59 12.83 3.90
C SER A 76 13.77 11.30 4.03
N THR A 77 12.86 10.50 3.46
CA THR A 77 13.00 9.04 3.35
C THR A 77 13.60 8.58 2.02
N GLU A 78 13.83 9.47 1.05
CA GLU A 78 14.54 9.12 -0.21
C GLU A 78 16.07 9.01 -0.05
N SER A 79 16.67 9.51 1.03
CA SER A 79 18.10 9.34 1.32
C SER A 79 18.43 9.55 2.81
N PRO A 80 19.33 8.74 3.41
CA PRO A 80 19.80 8.94 4.78
C PRO A 80 20.46 10.30 5.05
N ALA A 81 20.91 11.01 4.00
CA ALA A 81 21.54 12.33 4.11
C ALA A 81 20.53 13.51 4.18
N ASN A 82 19.22 13.24 4.06
CA ASN A 82 18.20 14.29 4.01
C ASN A 82 17.69 14.69 5.41
N ASP A 83 17.38 15.98 5.57
CA ASP A 83 16.94 16.58 6.83
C ASP A 83 15.58 16.04 7.32
N ARG A 84 15.60 15.31 8.45
CA ARG A 84 14.42 14.81 9.15
C ARG A 84 13.85 15.78 10.20
N ILE A 85 14.48 16.93 10.43
CA ILE A 85 14.01 17.96 11.39
C ILE A 85 12.95 18.87 10.74
N GLU A 86 13.14 19.30 9.49
CA GLU A 86 12.16 20.13 8.76
C GLU A 86 10.72 19.57 8.75
N PRO A 87 10.47 18.28 8.44
CA PRO A 87 9.12 17.72 8.43
C PRO A 87 8.42 17.86 9.79
N ILE A 88 9.19 17.66 10.87
CA ILE A 88 8.72 17.76 12.25
C ILE A 88 8.41 19.22 12.60
N GLN A 89 9.28 20.17 12.22
CA GLN A 89 9.04 21.60 12.42
C GLN A 89 7.78 22.09 11.69
N LEU A 90 7.57 21.65 10.44
CA LEU A 90 6.37 21.98 9.66
C LEU A 90 5.11 21.40 10.32
N SER A 91 5.15 20.13 10.76
CA SER A 91 4.02 19.50 11.45
C SER A 91 3.68 20.17 12.78
N ILE A 92 4.68 20.50 13.62
CA ILE A 92 4.48 21.28 14.85
C ILE A 92 3.80 22.63 14.53
N GLY A 93 4.26 23.33 13.48
CA GLY A 93 3.64 24.58 13.02
C GLY A 93 2.20 24.43 12.54
N ALA A 94 1.84 23.28 11.97
CA ALA A 94 0.47 22.95 11.58
C ALA A 94 -0.41 22.59 12.80
N ILE A 95 0.06 21.73 13.71
CA ILE A 95 -0.61 21.36 14.97
C ILE A 95 -0.94 22.60 15.79
N GLN A 96 0.00 23.56 15.92
CA GLN A 96 -0.25 24.82 16.61
C GLN A 96 -1.35 25.67 15.96
N ARG A 97 -1.51 25.63 14.63
CA ARG A 97 -2.60 26.33 13.91
C ARG A 97 -3.94 25.62 14.08
N LEU A 98 -3.96 24.29 14.03
CA LEU A 98 -5.15 23.47 14.28
C LEU A 98 -5.67 23.69 15.71
N ASN A 99 -4.80 23.59 16.71
CA ASN A 99 -5.18 23.76 18.12
C ASN A 99 -5.80 25.14 18.38
N ARG A 100 -5.28 26.23 17.77
CA ARG A 100 -5.88 27.58 17.86
C ARG A 100 -7.29 27.68 17.26
N ARG A 101 -7.63 26.86 16.26
CA ARG A 101 -9.01 26.74 15.72
C ARG A 101 -9.90 25.91 16.66
N LEU A 102 -9.38 24.83 17.24
CA LEU A 102 -10.11 23.98 18.18
C LEU A 102 -10.41 24.66 19.52
N THR A 103 -9.58 25.60 19.98
CA THR A 103 -9.82 26.43 21.18
C THR A 103 -10.70 27.66 20.92
N ALA A 104 -11.30 27.81 19.74
CA ALA A 104 -12.19 28.95 19.46
C ALA A 104 -13.55 28.78 20.16
N PRO A 105 -14.27 29.87 20.52
CA PRO A 105 -15.57 29.80 21.21
C PRO A 105 -16.71 29.13 20.43
N ARG A 106 -16.48 28.72 19.17
CA ARG A 106 -17.37 27.89 18.36
C ARG A 106 -16.53 26.84 17.67
N VAL A 107 -16.93 25.57 17.77
CA VAL A 107 -16.28 24.47 17.05
C VAL A 107 -16.47 24.69 15.55
N ASP A 108 -15.37 24.75 14.81
CA ASP A 108 -15.38 24.85 13.35
C ASP A 108 -15.73 23.49 12.74
N LEU A 109 -16.96 23.37 12.22
CA LEU A 109 -17.48 22.16 11.59
C LEU A 109 -17.45 22.23 10.05
N SER A 110 -16.73 23.19 9.47
CA SER A 110 -16.67 23.40 8.01
C SER A 110 -16.01 22.25 7.26
N ASP A 111 -16.25 22.17 5.95
CA ASP A 111 -15.50 21.26 5.05
C ASP A 111 -14.00 21.52 5.10
N ASN A 112 -13.57 22.77 5.38
CA ASN A 112 -12.17 23.10 5.60
C ASN A 112 -11.60 22.42 6.86
N MET A 113 -12.36 22.29 7.96
CA MET A 113 -11.91 21.50 9.12
C MET A 113 -11.81 20.01 8.79
N VAL A 114 -12.79 19.46 8.05
CA VAL A 114 -12.75 18.07 7.58
C VAL A 114 -11.50 17.83 6.71
N TYR A 115 -11.21 18.71 5.74
CA TYR A 115 -9.99 18.65 4.95
C TYR A 115 -8.71 18.83 5.78
N THR A 116 -8.69 19.70 6.81
CA THR A 116 -7.56 19.81 7.74
C THR A 116 -7.30 18.47 8.43
N LEU A 117 -8.30 17.87 9.06
CA LEU A 117 -8.14 16.62 9.80
C LEU A 117 -7.81 15.43 8.89
N LEU A 118 -8.36 15.38 7.67
CA LEU A 118 -7.98 14.41 6.64
C LEU A 118 -6.47 14.49 6.30
N ILE A 119 -5.93 15.69 6.05
CA ILE A 119 -4.51 15.84 5.70
C ILE A 119 -3.58 15.53 6.90
N PHE A 120 -4.03 15.73 8.13
CA PHE A 120 -3.30 15.25 9.31
C PHE A 120 -3.28 13.72 9.36
N CYS A 121 -4.42 13.05 9.17
CA CYS A 121 -4.46 11.58 9.06
C CYS A 121 -3.51 11.06 7.95
N VAL A 122 -3.53 11.68 6.77
CA VAL A 122 -2.64 11.35 5.64
C VAL A 122 -1.16 11.54 6.01
N PHE A 123 -0.79 12.58 6.77
CA PHE A 123 0.60 12.76 7.22
C PHE A 123 1.03 11.63 8.14
N GLU A 124 0.20 11.23 9.09
CA GLU A 124 0.52 10.11 9.99
C GLU A 124 0.64 8.79 9.22
N MET A 125 -0.20 8.55 8.19
CA MET A 125 -0.04 7.42 7.26
C MET A 125 1.30 7.46 6.50
N VAL A 126 1.78 8.65 6.10
CA VAL A 126 3.07 8.82 5.42
C VAL A 126 4.25 8.69 6.38
N LYS A 127 4.07 9.03 7.67
CA LYS A 127 5.04 8.71 8.73
C LYS A 127 5.01 7.25 9.18
N PHE A 128 3.92 6.51 8.89
CA PHE A 128 3.62 5.20 9.46
C PHE A 128 3.33 5.26 10.99
N ASP A 129 2.94 6.44 11.48
CA ASP A 129 2.67 6.72 12.89
C ASP A 129 1.22 6.36 13.24
N MET A 130 0.96 5.05 13.34
CA MET A 130 -0.40 4.53 13.52
C MET A 130 -1.07 4.97 14.84
N PRO A 131 -0.37 5.17 15.97
CA PRO A 131 -0.94 5.79 17.17
C PRO A 131 -1.40 7.24 16.94
N ALA A 132 -0.62 8.08 16.25
CA ALA A 132 -1.02 9.45 15.95
C ALA A 132 -2.13 9.51 14.89
N PHE A 133 -2.11 8.60 13.90
CA PHE A 133 -3.22 8.42 12.94
C PHE A 133 -4.53 8.19 13.68
N ALA A 134 -4.54 7.30 14.68
CA ALA A 134 -5.72 7.02 15.50
C ALA A 134 -6.27 8.27 16.22
N VAL A 135 -5.38 9.12 16.76
CA VAL A 135 -5.79 10.39 17.39
C VAL A 135 -6.49 11.31 16.38
N HIS A 136 -5.96 11.43 15.17
CA HIS A 136 -6.55 12.30 14.15
C HIS A 136 -7.83 11.73 13.53
N VAL A 137 -7.94 10.40 13.34
CA VAL A 137 -9.21 9.78 12.89
C VAL A 137 -10.30 9.93 13.95
N ASN A 138 -9.99 9.75 15.23
CA ASN A 138 -10.97 9.99 16.30
C ASN A 138 -11.44 11.46 16.32
N GLY A 139 -10.55 12.42 16.09
CA GLY A 139 -10.91 13.84 15.89
C GLY A 139 -11.82 14.07 14.68
N LEU A 140 -11.47 13.49 13.53
CA LEU A 140 -12.25 13.57 12.28
C LEU A 140 -13.66 12.98 12.43
N VAL A 141 -13.76 11.78 13.00
CA VAL A 141 -15.02 11.09 13.28
C VAL A 141 -15.89 11.92 14.22
N ASN A 142 -15.31 12.54 15.25
CA ASN A 142 -16.06 13.40 16.17
C ASN A 142 -16.57 14.69 15.50
N VAL A 143 -15.78 15.34 14.64
CA VAL A 143 -16.24 16.48 13.84
C VAL A 143 -17.37 16.09 12.88
N ILE A 144 -17.28 14.92 12.23
CA ILE A 144 -18.34 14.42 11.33
C ILE A 144 -19.61 14.04 12.10
N LYS A 145 -19.50 13.43 13.29
CA LYS A 145 -20.64 13.18 14.20
C LYS A 145 -21.31 14.50 14.61
N LEU A 146 -20.53 15.53 14.99
CA LEU A 146 -21.05 16.86 15.36
C LEU A 146 -21.72 17.61 14.19
N ARG A 147 -21.32 17.36 12.94
CA ARG A 147 -22.04 17.86 11.74
C ARG A 147 -23.41 17.18 11.54
N GLY A 148 -23.65 16.03 12.14
CA GLY A 148 -24.84 15.19 11.95
C GLY A 148 -24.60 13.87 11.21
N GLY A 149 -23.36 13.52 10.87
CA GLY A 149 -22.97 12.24 10.26
C GLY A 149 -22.34 12.36 8.86
N LEU A 150 -21.85 11.23 8.35
CA LEU A 150 -21.08 11.12 7.11
C LEU A 150 -21.87 11.58 5.86
N GLN A 151 -23.20 11.46 5.87
CA GLN A 151 -24.08 11.96 4.81
C GLN A 151 -24.05 13.49 4.65
N THR A 152 -23.57 14.23 5.65
CA THR A 152 -23.35 15.70 5.59
C THR A 152 -22.14 16.10 4.72
N LEU A 153 -21.49 15.12 4.07
CA LEU A 153 -20.44 15.30 3.07
C LEU A 153 -20.86 14.78 1.68
N ALA A 154 -22.15 14.50 1.44
CA ALA A 154 -22.62 13.96 0.15
C ALA A 154 -22.42 14.92 -1.04
N HIS A 155 -22.32 16.23 -0.81
CA HIS A 155 -21.91 17.23 -1.82
C HIS A 155 -20.39 17.23 -2.08
N ASN A 156 -19.61 16.52 -1.26
CA ASN A 156 -18.16 16.51 -1.23
C ASN A 156 -17.65 15.04 -1.16
N ILE A 157 -17.99 14.28 -2.20
CA ILE A 157 -17.65 12.85 -2.36
C ILE A 157 -16.17 12.53 -2.11
N PRO A 158 -15.17 13.36 -2.51
CA PRO A 158 -13.76 13.08 -2.19
C PRO A 158 -13.48 13.05 -0.68
N ALA A 159 -13.98 14.02 0.09
CA ALA A 159 -13.83 14.06 1.54
C ALA A 159 -14.64 12.94 2.22
N GLN A 160 -15.88 12.69 1.77
CA GLN A 160 -16.74 11.63 2.29
C GLN A 160 -16.10 10.24 2.13
N SER A 161 -15.62 9.92 0.92
CA SER A 161 -14.99 8.65 0.60
C SER A 161 -13.69 8.43 1.39
N MET A 162 -12.90 9.48 1.62
CA MET A 162 -11.66 9.39 2.39
C MET A 162 -11.92 9.24 3.89
N ALA A 163 -12.88 9.99 4.45
CA ALA A 163 -13.27 9.89 5.85
C ALA A 163 -13.84 8.50 6.20
N PHE A 164 -14.68 7.93 5.33
CA PHE A 164 -15.16 6.55 5.46
C PHE A 164 -14.01 5.55 5.49
N LYS A 165 -13.05 5.66 4.54
CA LYS A 165 -11.91 4.75 4.47
C LYS A 165 -10.97 4.85 5.67
N PHE A 166 -10.81 6.04 6.27
CA PHE A 166 -9.99 6.19 7.48
C PHE A 166 -10.69 5.66 8.73
N ASP A 167 -12.01 5.83 8.85
CA ASP A 167 -12.80 5.19 9.92
C ASP A 167 -12.76 3.65 9.82
N VAL A 168 -12.94 3.10 8.61
CA VAL A 168 -12.79 1.66 8.34
C VAL A 168 -11.37 1.19 8.67
N MET A 169 -10.33 1.84 8.14
CA MET A 169 -8.94 1.43 8.38
C MET A 169 -8.56 1.51 9.86
N GLN A 170 -8.98 2.56 10.58
CA GLN A 170 -8.77 2.68 12.02
C GLN A 170 -9.45 1.56 12.80
N ALA A 171 -10.69 1.21 12.44
CA ALA A 171 -11.43 0.14 13.09
C ALA A 171 -10.74 -1.22 12.90
N LEU A 172 -10.28 -1.52 11.68
CA LEU A 172 -9.55 -2.75 11.37
C LEU A 172 -8.24 -2.85 12.17
N LEU A 173 -7.45 -1.79 12.21
CA LEU A 173 -6.22 -1.68 13.01
C LEU A 173 -6.47 -1.82 14.52
N SER A 174 -7.63 -1.35 15.01
CA SER A 174 -8.01 -1.41 16.43
C SER A 174 -8.71 -2.71 16.83
N GLY A 175 -9.06 -3.58 15.87
CA GLY A 175 -9.95 -4.72 16.10
C GLY A 175 -11.39 -4.34 16.48
N THR A 176 -11.83 -3.12 16.16
CA THR A 176 -13.17 -2.59 16.46
C THR A 176 -14.07 -2.53 15.21
N THR A 177 -15.32 -2.10 15.37
CA THR A 177 -16.24 -1.83 14.26
C THR A 177 -16.11 -0.38 13.77
N PRO A 178 -16.20 -0.11 12.45
CA PRO A 178 -16.28 1.26 11.92
C PRO A 178 -17.48 2.02 12.51
N HIS A 179 -17.35 3.33 12.70
CA HIS A 179 -18.44 4.20 13.16
C HIS A 179 -19.47 4.50 12.07
N PHE A 180 -19.10 4.34 10.80
CA PHE A 180 -19.98 4.54 9.65
C PHE A 180 -20.17 3.23 8.87
N SER A 181 -21.41 2.95 8.43
CA SER A 181 -21.74 1.76 7.64
C SER A 181 -21.74 2.04 6.13
N GLY A 182 -21.30 1.08 5.31
CA GLY A 182 -21.23 1.20 3.85
C GLY A 182 -22.05 0.13 3.10
N SER A 183 -22.33 0.37 1.82
CA SER A 183 -23.14 -0.50 0.96
C SER A 183 -22.65 -0.57 -0.49
N GLY A 184 -22.52 -1.79 -1.04
CA GLY A 184 -22.15 -2.06 -2.44
C GLY A 184 -21.21 -3.26 -2.60
N HIS A 185 -21.72 -4.46 -2.88
CA HIS A 185 -21.85 -5.07 -4.24
C HIS A 185 -20.61 -5.84 -4.74
N SER A 186 -20.82 -6.96 -5.46
CA SER A 186 -19.79 -7.96 -5.77
C SER A 186 -20.12 -8.79 -7.03
N GLU A 187 -19.11 -9.09 -7.86
CA GLU A 187 -19.18 -10.00 -9.04
C GLU A 187 -17.84 -10.80 -9.23
N SER A 188 -17.76 -11.80 -10.14
CA SER A 188 -16.84 -12.97 -10.06
C SER A 188 -15.85 -13.20 -11.28
N TYR A 189 -15.43 -14.46 -11.58
CA TYR A 189 -14.49 -14.94 -12.66
C TYR A 189 -12.96 -14.61 -12.51
N ASP A 190 -11.90 -15.37 -12.89
CA ASP A 190 -11.53 -16.71 -13.49
C ASP A 190 -11.90 -16.99 -14.99
N VAL A 191 -11.43 -17.98 -15.80
CA VAL A 191 -10.92 -19.37 -15.60
C VAL A 191 -9.89 -19.88 -16.67
N ARG A 192 -8.69 -20.36 -16.24
CA ARG A 192 -7.70 -21.27 -16.94
C ARG A 192 -7.05 -20.77 -18.27
N SER A 193 -5.93 -21.30 -18.81
CA SER A 193 -4.74 -22.05 -18.32
C SER A 193 -3.71 -22.32 -19.46
N LYS A 194 -2.38 -22.18 -19.22
CA LYS A 194 -1.27 -23.10 -19.66
C LYS A 194 0.14 -22.59 -19.23
N ARG A 195 1.19 -23.44 -19.31
CA ARG A 195 2.52 -23.27 -18.67
C ARG A 195 3.71 -23.18 -19.66
N LYS A 196 4.78 -22.48 -19.27
CA LYS A 196 6.12 -23.08 -18.96
C LYS A 196 6.96 -22.12 -18.10
N SER A 197 8.10 -22.57 -17.59
CA SER A 197 8.77 -22.01 -16.39
C SER A 197 10.30 -21.97 -16.50
N LEU A 198 10.95 -21.01 -15.80
CA LEU A 198 12.12 -21.24 -14.90
C LEU A 198 12.57 -19.95 -14.17
N PHE A 199 13.07 -20.09 -12.93
CA PHE A 199 13.26 -18.98 -11.96
C PHE A 199 14.70 -18.70 -11.53
N LEU A 200 14.89 -17.49 -11.00
CA LEU A 200 16.04 -17.05 -10.19
C LEU A 200 15.50 -16.16 -9.06
N THR A 201 15.31 -16.70 -7.85
CA THR A 201 15.19 -15.84 -6.65
C THR A 201 16.52 -15.11 -6.49
N ASP A 202 16.49 -13.80 -6.31
CA ASP A 202 17.67 -12.97 -6.17
C ASP A 202 17.46 -11.95 -5.04
N LEU A 203 17.80 -12.34 -3.82
CA LEU A 203 17.72 -11.46 -2.65
C LEU A 203 18.73 -10.29 -2.72
N SER A 204 19.73 -10.32 -3.60
CA SER A 204 20.57 -9.14 -3.87
C SER A 204 19.80 -8.00 -4.55
N ALA A 205 18.54 -8.24 -4.94
CA ALA A 205 17.57 -7.19 -5.25
C ALA A 205 17.37 -6.20 -4.10
N ILE A 206 17.44 -6.66 -2.84
CA ILE A 206 17.34 -5.81 -1.65
C ILE A 206 18.76 -5.37 -1.25
N ASN A 207 19.32 -4.42 -2.00
CA ASN A 207 20.60 -3.76 -1.68
C ASN A 207 20.54 -2.84 -0.44
N ASP A 208 19.55 -3.03 0.43
CA ASP A 208 19.29 -2.23 1.62
C ASP A 208 19.28 -3.16 2.84
N THR A 209 20.40 -3.15 3.57
CA THR A 209 20.64 -4.05 4.71
C THR A 209 19.59 -3.88 5.82
N TYR A 210 19.06 -2.68 5.99
CA TYR A 210 18.08 -2.32 7.02
C TYR A 210 16.70 -2.93 6.72
N ILE A 211 16.33 -3.06 5.44
CA ILE A 211 15.15 -3.83 5.04
C ILE A 211 15.44 -5.34 5.05
N LEU A 212 16.65 -5.75 4.60
CA LEU A 212 17.00 -7.16 4.49
C LEU A 212 16.92 -7.89 5.84
N GLU A 213 17.50 -7.32 6.89
CA GLU A 213 17.46 -7.84 8.27
C GLU A 213 16.03 -8.01 8.82
N ALA A 214 15.12 -7.11 8.44
CA ALA A 214 13.71 -7.20 8.81
C ALA A 214 13.03 -8.41 8.17
N VAL A 215 13.31 -8.70 6.88
CA VAL A 215 12.52 -9.67 6.10
C VAL A 215 13.18 -11.04 5.96
N GLN A 216 14.50 -11.15 6.06
CA GLN A 216 15.27 -12.38 5.78
C GLN A 216 14.66 -13.66 6.41
N PRO A 217 14.24 -13.69 7.70
CA PRO A 217 13.69 -14.91 8.32
C PRO A 217 12.41 -15.42 7.64
N CYS A 218 11.62 -14.55 7.00
CA CYS A 218 10.46 -14.96 6.20
C CYS A 218 10.89 -15.55 4.85
N PHE A 219 11.93 -15.00 4.23
CA PHE A 219 12.41 -15.42 2.91
C PHE A 219 13.17 -16.75 2.94
N ASP A 220 13.92 -17.03 4.01
CA ASP A 220 14.60 -18.32 4.21
C ASP A 220 13.59 -19.48 4.18
N ILE A 221 12.51 -19.38 4.95
CA ILE A 221 11.42 -20.39 5.01
C ILE A 221 10.74 -20.57 3.64
N LEU A 222 10.61 -19.49 2.86
CA LEU A 222 9.96 -19.53 1.55
C LEU A 222 10.85 -20.10 0.44
N GLU A 223 12.17 -19.92 0.52
CA GLU A 223 13.12 -20.53 -0.41
C GLU A 223 13.26 -22.05 -0.12
N ASP A 224 13.31 -22.45 1.16
CA ASP A 224 13.24 -23.87 1.56
C ASP A 224 11.94 -24.54 1.06
N LEU A 225 10.80 -23.85 1.19
CA LEU A 225 9.52 -24.34 0.67
C LEU A 225 9.55 -24.47 -0.86
N LYS A 226 10.10 -23.47 -1.57
CA LYS A 226 10.23 -23.47 -3.03
C LYS A 226 11.07 -24.65 -3.50
N ILE A 227 12.20 -24.96 -2.84
CA ILE A 227 13.08 -26.08 -3.20
C ILE A 227 12.34 -27.42 -3.15
N GLU A 228 11.60 -27.71 -2.08
CA GLU A 228 10.85 -28.97 -1.97
C GLU A 228 9.66 -29.02 -2.95
N VAL A 229 9.02 -27.88 -3.22
CA VAL A 229 7.97 -27.75 -4.23
C VAL A 229 8.49 -27.97 -5.65
N GLU A 230 9.67 -27.46 -5.98
CA GLU A 230 10.34 -27.75 -7.24
C GLU A 230 10.66 -29.25 -7.38
N ASN A 231 11.13 -29.90 -6.31
CA ASN A 231 11.41 -31.33 -6.30
C ASN A 231 10.14 -32.16 -6.56
N GLU A 232 9.02 -31.78 -5.96
CA GLU A 232 7.70 -32.40 -6.20
C GLU A 232 7.20 -32.18 -7.64
N PHE A 233 7.35 -30.98 -8.20
CA PHE A 233 7.03 -30.74 -9.62
C PHE A 233 7.92 -31.56 -10.56
N LYS A 234 9.23 -31.65 -10.28
CA LYS A 234 10.18 -32.50 -11.04
C LYS A 234 9.78 -33.98 -10.94
N HIS A 235 9.35 -34.46 -9.75
CA HIS A 235 8.89 -35.83 -9.56
C HIS A 235 7.63 -36.15 -10.37
N ARG A 236 6.59 -35.31 -10.28
CA ARG A 236 5.31 -35.47 -11.00
C ARG A 236 5.44 -35.40 -12.53
N ASN A 237 6.45 -34.70 -13.05
CA ASN A 237 6.70 -34.62 -14.48
C ASN A 237 7.56 -35.80 -15.01
N ALA A 238 8.28 -36.50 -14.13
CA ALA A 238 9.23 -37.56 -14.51
C ALA A 238 8.63 -38.98 -14.49
N ARG A 239 7.42 -39.15 -13.93
CA ARG A 239 6.68 -40.43 -13.85
C ARG A 239 5.18 -40.13 -13.87
N ASP A 240 4.37 -40.99 -14.49
CA ASP A 240 2.89 -40.97 -14.39
C ASP A 240 2.38 -41.37 -12.98
N ASN A 241 3.14 -41.05 -11.94
CA ASN A 241 2.87 -41.42 -10.55
C ASN A 241 1.97 -40.36 -9.91
N THR A 242 0.73 -40.74 -9.60
CA THR A 242 -0.24 -39.88 -8.90
C THR A 242 0.06 -39.69 -7.40
N VAL A 243 1.04 -40.42 -6.87
CA VAL A 243 1.46 -40.38 -5.46
C VAL A 243 2.38 -39.19 -5.22
N SER A 244 1.78 -38.08 -4.80
CA SER A 244 2.48 -36.86 -4.36
C SER A 244 3.39 -37.12 -3.15
N ARG A 245 4.60 -36.52 -3.12
CA ARG A 245 5.42 -36.48 -1.91
C ARG A 245 4.75 -35.56 -0.88
N ARG A 246 4.57 -36.05 0.35
CA ARG A 246 3.80 -35.35 1.39
C ARG A 246 4.59 -34.20 2.01
N ILE A 247 4.67 -33.07 1.32
CA ILE A 247 5.17 -31.79 1.84
C ILE A 247 4.38 -31.44 3.12
N ASP A 248 5.06 -31.15 4.22
CA ASP A 248 4.40 -30.71 5.46
C ASP A 248 4.18 -29.20 5.48
N TRP A 249 3.14 -28.79 4.75
CA TRP A 249 2.65 -27.41 4.72
C TRP A 249 2.37 -26.82 6.11
N THR A 250 2.11 -27.65 7.12
CA THR A 250 1.82 -27.19 8.49
C THR A 250 3.09 -26.70 9.18
N SER A 251 4.21 -27.40 8.96
CA SER A 251 5.52 -26.98 9.46
C SER A 251 5.90 -25.58 8.95
N TYR A 252 5.82 -25.34 7.64
CA TYR A 252 6.13 -24.02 7.05
C TYR A 252 5.21 -22.90 7.55
N ILE A 253 3.90 -23.17 7.70
CA ILE A 253 2.96 -22.20 8.28
C ILE A 253 3.30 -21.89 9.75
N ASN A 254 3.57 -22.92 10.56
CA ASN A 254 3.94 -22.76 11.96
C ASN A 254 5.29 -22.03 12.14
N GLN A 255 6.25 -22.25 11.25
CA GLN A 255 7.53 -21.53 11.25
C GLN A 255 7.31 -20.04 10.96
N LEU A 256 6.51 -19.70 9.95
CA LEU A 256 6.12 -18.31 9.67
C LEU A 256 5.38 -17.69 10.87
N ASP A 257 4.40 -18.37 11.45
CA ASP A 257 3.67 -17.88 12.64
C ASP A 257 4.57 -17.75 13.89
N SER A 258 5.68 -18.48 13.97
CA SER A 258 6.67 -18.35 15.05
C SER A 258 7.58 -17.11 14.92
N ILE A 259 7.62 -16.46 13.75
CA ILE A 259 8.30 -15.16 13.59
C ILE A 259 7.51 -14.12 14.38
N SER A 260 8.12 -13.63 15.46
CA SER A 260 7.60 -12.56 16.29
C SER A 260 8.06 -11.17 15.82
N LEU A 261 7.44 -10.14 16.39
CA LEU A 261 8.03 -8.81 16.42
C LEU A 261 9.37 -8.85 17.18
N ASP A 262 10.26 -7.95 16.81
CA ASP A 262 11.66 -7.90 17.21
C ASP A 262 11.94 -6.56 17.91
N PRO A 263 12.36 -6.55 19.18
CA PRO A 263 12.47 -5.31 19.96
C PRO A 263 13.62 -4.40 19.50
N ASP A 264 14.59 -4.94 18.75
CA ASP A 264 15.74 -4.19 18.24
C ASP A 264 15.48 -3.58 16.85
N LEU A 265 14.38 -3.97 16.17
CA LEU A 265 13.91 -3.39 14.91
C LEU A 265 12.97 -2.20 15.16
N ASP A 266 12.99 -1.20 14.27
CA ASP A 266 12.00 -0.11 14.30
C ASP A 266 10.60 -0.56 13.82
N THR A 267 9.61 0.32 13.94
CA THR A 267 8.22 0.05 13.55
C THR A 267 8.09 -0.37 12.09
N LEU A 268 8.78 0.29 11.16
CA LEU A 268 8.67 0.02 9.73
C LEU A 268 9.30 -1.32 9.37
N GLN A 269 10.44 -1.64 10.00
CA GLN A 269 11.08 -2.96 9.90
C GLN A 269 10.17 -4.07 10.47
N ASN A 270 9.59 -3.87 11.65
CA ASN A 270 8.69 -4.83 12.30
C ASN A 270 7.43 -5.12 11.46
N ASP A 271 6.82 -4.10 10.86
CA ASP A 271 5.60 -4.29 10.07
C ASP A 271 5.91 -4.78 8.65
N LEU A 272 7.11 -4.50 8.10
CA LEU A 272 7.63 -5.23 6.93
C LEU A 272 7.82 -6.71 7.22
N ARG A 273 8.32 -7.06 8.42
CA ARG A 273 8.45 -8.46 8.88
C ARG A 273 7.06 -9.13 9.02
N ASP A 274 6.07 -8.46 9.62
CA ASP A 274 4.70 -9.00 9.70
C ASP A 274 4.02 -9.12 8.32
N ALA A 275 4.18 -8.13 7.45
CA ALA A 275 3.67 -8.20 6.08
C ALA A 275 4.31 -9.36 5.28
N CYS A 276 5.61 -9.60 5.44
CA CYS A 276 6.30 -10.74 4.83
C CYS A 276 5.83 -12.08 5.44
N ARG A 277 5.57 -12.14 6.75
CA ARG A 277 4.99 -13.31 7.44
C ARG A 277 3.61 -13.67 6.88
N VAL A 278 2.69 -12.69 6.80
CA VAL A 278 1.34 -12.91 6.27
C VAL A 278 1.36 -13.25 4.78
N VAL A 279 2.20 -12.58 3.97
CA VAL A 279 2.39 -12.92 2.56
C VAL A 279 3.03 -14.30 2.37
N GLY A 280 3.95 -14.71 3.23
CA GLY A 280 4.49 -16.06 3.23
C GLY A 280 3.43 -17.13 3.48
N LYS A 281 2.47 -16.88 4.38
CA LYS A 281 1.31 -17.76 4.61
C LYS A 281 0.39 -17.80 3.39
N ILE A 282 0.14 -16.66 2.74
CA ILE A 282 -0.62 -16.57 1.46
C ILE A 282 0.05 -17.42 0.37
N PHE A 283 1.36 -17.25 0.18
CA PHE A 283 2.15 -18.01 -0.78
C PHE A 283 2.05 -19.51 -0.48
N THR A 284 2.37 -19.92 0.74
CA THR A 284 2.37 -21.33 1.18
C THR A 284 1.03 -22.02 0.93
N VAL A 285 -0.10 -21.39 1.31
CA VAL A 285 -1.44 -21.94 1.08
C VAL A 285 -1.80 -21.99 -0.40
N ARG A 286 -1.35 -21.03 -1.22
CA ARG A 286 -1.58 -21.04 -2.67
C ARG A 286 -0.79 -22.13 -3.38
N VAL A 287 0.46 -22.36 -2.98
CA VAL A 287 1.29 -23.45 -3.50
C VAL A 287 0.71 -24.82 -3.10
N LYS A 288 0.30 -24.98 -1.83
CA LYS A 288 -0.44 -26.15 -1.33
C LYS A 288 -1.68 -26.46 -2.17
N ARG A 289 -2.51 -25.46 -2.47
CA ARG A 289 -3.72 -25.63 -3.31
C ARG A 289 -3.39 -26.04 -4.73
N ALA A 290 -2.42 -25.41 -5.38
CA ALA A 290 -2.05 -25.72 -6.77
C ALA A 290 -1.45 -27.12 -6.94
N LEU A 291 -0.81 -27.66 -5.90
CA LEU A 291 -0.31 -29.03 -5.86
C LEU A 291 -1.32 -30.06 -5.34
N SER A 292 -2.40 -29.66 -4.67
CA SER A 292 -3.42 -30.59 -4.18
C SER A 292 -4.24 -31.17 -5.34
N PRO A 293 -4.51 -32.49 -5.37
CA PRO A 293 -5.45 -33.07 -6.33
C PRO A 293 -6.82 -32.36 -6.34
N PRO A 294 -7.49 -32.20 -7.49
CA PRO A 294 -8.75 -31.45 -7.61
C PRO A 294 -9.89 -31.92 -6.68
N ASN A 295 -9.82 -33.16 -6.20
CA ASN A 295 -10.86 -33.80 -5.39
C ASN A 295 -10.43 -34.05 -3.92
N SER A 296 -9.22 -33.63 -3.49
CA SER A 296 -8.67 -34.01 -2.18
C SER A 296 -8.85 -32.98 -1.07
N VAL A 297 -9.52 -31.85 -1.33
CA VAL A 297 -9.67 -30.76 -0.37
C VAL A 297 -11.14 -30.55 -0.03
N SER A 298 -11.49 -30.65 1.26
CA SER A 298 -12.82 -30.24 1.74
C SER A 298 -12.93 -28.71 1.66
N PRO A 299 -13.93 -28.15 0.94
CA PRO A 299 -14.07 -26.69 0.80
C PRO A 299 -14.19 -25.94 2.12
N SER A 300 -14.67 -26.58 3.19
CA SER A 300 -14.85 -25.96 4.50
C SER A 300 -13.55 -25.57 5.20
N ILE A 301 -12.51 -26.41 5.12
CA ILE A 301 -11.19 -26.14 5.73
C ILE A 301 -10.51 -25.00 4.98
N ASP A 302 -10.62 -25.03 3.65
CA ASP A 302 -10.02 -24.03 2.77
C ASP A 302 -10.71 -22.65 2.89
N LEU A 303 -12.01 -22.62 3.15
CA LEU A 303 -12.75 -21.40 3.52
C LEU A 303 -12.37 -20.87 4.90
N GLY A 304 -12.12 -21.76 5.88
CA GLY A 304 -11.62 -21.37 7.21
C GLY A 304 -10.27 -20.66 7.11
N TYR A 305 -9.29 -21.30 6.48
CA TYR A 305 -7.95 -20.73 6.29
C TYR A 305 -7.94 -19.49 5.39
N VAL A 306 -8.78 -19.39 4.36
CA VAL A 306 -8.90 -18.14 3.59
C VAL A 306 -9.51 -17.03 4.42
N ARG A 307 -10.50 -17.29 5.28
CA ARG A 307 -11.04 -16.27 6.19
C ARG A 307 -10.03 -15.85 7.25
N GLU A 308 -9.21 -16.77 7.75
CA GLU A 308 -8.11 -16.46 8.65
C GLU A 308 -7.05 -15.59 7.95
N ILE A 309 -6.61 -15.97 6.76
CA ILE A 309 -5.64 -15.22 5.94
C ILE A 309 -6.18 -13.87 5.50
N GLN A 310 -7.47 -13.77 5.14
CA GLN A 310 -8.15 -12.50 4.89
C GLN A 310 -8.11 -11.64 6.16
N ALA A 311 -8.61 -12.15 7.28
CA ALA A 311 -8.62 -11.43 8.56
C ALA A 311 -7.20 -11.04 9.04
N GLN A 312 -6.18 -11.84 8.75
CA GLN A 312 -4.78 -11.48 8.99
C GLN A 312 -4.32 -10.38 8.04
N THR A 313 -4.52 -10.50 6.72
CA THR A 313 -4.23 -9.46 5.72
C THR A 313 -4.89 -8.11 6.04
N THR A 314 -6.06 -8.15 6.69
CA THR A 314 -6.82 -6.96 7.12
C THR A 314 -6.40 -6.42 8.50
N LYS A 315 -5.66 -7.21 9.32
CA LYS A 315 -5.21 -6.84 10.68
C LYS A 315 -3.72 -6.52 10.76
N SER A 316 -2.87 -7.29 10.09
CA SER A 316 -1.50 -6.88 9.78
C SER A 316 -1.58 -5.53 9.09
N ILE A 317 -0.71 -4.59 9.47
CA ILE A 317 -0.80 -3.21 8.99
C ILE A 317 -0.92 -3.21 7.45
N PRO A 318 -2.06 -2.73 6.90
CA PRO A 318 -2.34 -2.89 5.48
C PRO A 318 -1.16 -2.44 4.62
N ILE A 319 -0.74 -3.27 3.66
CA ILE A 319 0.36 -2.95 2.73
C ILE A 319 0.15 -1.58 2.05
N VAL A 320 -1.11 -1.18 1.87
CA VAL A 320 -1.55 0.20 1.58
C VAL A 320 -0.73 1.27 2.30
N LEU A 321 -0.48 1.13 3.61
CA LEU A 321 0.28 2.05 4.45
C LEU A 321 1.78 1.99 4.15
N ILE A 322 2.35 0.78 4.03
CA ILE A 322 3.75 0.59 3.60
C ILE A 322 3.99 1.27 2.23
N ASN A 323 3.05 1.15 1.30
CA ASN A 323 3.03 1.81 -0.02
C ASN A 323 2.89 3.35 0.04
N ASN A 324 2.54 3.92 1.19
CA ASN A 324 2.40 5.36 1.41
C ASN A 324 3.58 5.96 2.18
N SER A 325 4.20 5.20 3.09
CA SER A 325 5.30 5.66 3.94
C SER A 325 6.68 5.52 3.28
N ILE A 326 6.84 4.49 2.44
CA ILE A 326 8.07 4.28 1.67
C ILE A 326 7.93 4.93 0.28
N PRO A 327 8.85 5.82 -0.14
CA PRO A 327 8.87 6.35 -1.50
C PRO A 327 8.93 5.24 -2.54
N ILE A 328 8.21 5.36 -3.67
CA ILE A 328 8.12 4.22 -4.62
C ILE A 328 9.49 3.92 -5.28
N ARG A 329 10.44 4.86 -5.22
CA ARG A 329 11.85 4.70 -5.66
C ARG A 329 12.83 4.24 -4.56
N HIS A 330 12.36 3.95 -3.35
CA HIS A 330 13.18 3.34 -2.30
C HIS A 330 13.64 1.93 -2.75
N PRO A 331 14.79 1.41 -2.27
CA PRO A 331 15.19 0.02 -2.48
C PRO A 331 14.13 -1.05 -2.14
N ALA A 332 13.14 -0.71 -1.30
CA ALA A 332 12.02 -1.58 -0.96
C ALA A 332 10.97 -1.72 -2.08
N GLY A 333 10.90 -0.79 -3.04
CA GLY A 333 9.83 -0.71 -4.03
C GLY A 333 9.54 -2.04 -4.76
N PRO A 334 10.56 -2.79 -5.21
CA PRO A 334 10.43 -4.15 -5.74
C PRO A 334 9.76 -5.14 -4.77
N LEU A 335 10.17 -5.19 -3.50
CA LEU A 335 9.57 -6.03 -2.46
C LEU A 335 8.11 -5.63 -2.21
N ILE A 336 7.85 -4.33 -2.11
CA ILE A 336 6.51 -3.76 -1.93
C ILE A 336 5.58 -4.15 -3.08
N LEU A 337 6.09 -4.19 -4.32
CA LEU A 337 5.34 -4.63 -5.50
C LEU A 337 4.91 -6.10 -5.37
N TRP A 338 5.82 -6.98 -4.94
CA TRP A 338 5.56 -8.40 -4.70
C TRP A 338 4.56 -8.62 -3.55
N LEU A 339 4.75 -7.96 -2.40
CA LEU A 339 3.81 -7.97 -1.27
C LEU A 339 2.40 -7.50 -1.68
N THR A 340 2.32 -6.39 -2.41
CA THR A 340 1.06 -5.82 -2.91
C THR A 340 0.38 -6.79 -3.89
N PHE A 341 1.12 -7.44 -4.78
CA PHE A 341 0.55 -8.46 -5.66
C PHE A 341 0.06 -9.67 -4.88
N MET A 342 0.85 -10.23 -3.96
CA MET A 342 0.47 -11.46 -3.27
C MET A 342 -0.82 -11.27 -2.47
N THR A 343 -0.99 -10.14 -1.79
CA THR A 343 -2.26 -9.77 -1.11
C THR A 343 -3.39 -9.42 -2.08
N ALA A 344 -3.14 -8.64 -3.14
CA ALA A 344 -4.12 -8.40 -4.20
C ALA A 344 -4.56 -9.69 -4.93
N SER A 345 -3.70 -10.73 -4.92
CA SER A 345 -4.00 -12.05 -5.47
C SER A 345 -4.93 -12.86 -4.59
N CYS A 346 -5.16 -12.51 -3.32
CA CYS A 346 -6.10 -13.23 -2.44
C CYS A 346 -7.51 -13.30 -3.06
N GLU A 347 -8.36 -14.23 -2.60
CA GLU A 347 -9.79 -14.20 -2.93
C GLU A 347 -10.48 -13.06 -2.14
N LEU A 348 -10.08 -11.82 -2.37
CA LEU A 348 -10.75 -10.62 -1.86
C LEU A 348 -12.01 -10.32 -2.68
N TYR A 349 -13.01 -9.71 -2.04
CA TYR A 349 -14.32 -9.40 -2.62
C TYR A 349 -14.60 -7.90 -2.57
N GLY A 350 -15.60 -7.43 -3.32
CA GLY A 350 -16.10 -6.05 -3.25
C GLY A 350 -15.02 -4.96 -3.39
N GLU A 351 -15.08 -3.97 -2.50
CA GLU A 351 -14.17 -2.81 -2.51
C GLU A 351 -12.70 -3.17 -2.24
N ASP A 352 -12.42 -4.14 -1.37
CA ASP A 352 -11.06 -4.52 -0.99
C ASP A 352 -10.24 -4.95 -2.21
N LYS A 353 -10.85 -5.72 -3.12
CA LYS A 353 -10.22 -6.19 -4.35
C LYS A 353 -9.86 -5.03 -5.30
N ARG A 354 -10.78 -4.08 -5.49
CA ARG A 354 -10.55 -2.86 -6.28
C ARG A 354 -9.46 -1.99 -5.67
N TRP A 355 -9.45 -1.89 -4.33
CA TRP A 355 -8.46 -1.12 -3.59
C TRP A 355 -7.04 -1.70 -3.75
N HIS A 356 -6.88 -3.01 -3.55
CA HIS A 356 -5.58 -3.68 -3.72
C HIS A 356 -5.08 -3.65 -5.18
N ASN A 357 -5.96 -3.79 -6.18
CA ASN A 357 -5.60 -3.58 -7.59
C ASN A 357 -5.07 -2.15 -7.85
N SER A 358 -5.75 -1.13 -7.30
CA SER A 358 -5.34 0.28 -7.43
C SER A 358 -3.97 0.53 -6.77
N CYS A 359 -3.72 -0.06 -5.61
CA CYS A 359 -2.40 -0.04 -4.97
C CYS A 359 -1.32 -0.70 -5.84
N LEU A 360 -1.58 -1.87 -6.43
CA LEU A 360 -0.63 -2.55 -7.32
C LEU A 360 -0.30 -1.71 -8.55
N GLY A 361 -1.32 -1.10 -9.18
CA GLY A 361 -1.14 -0.14 -10.27
C GLY A 361 -0.42 1.15 -9.86
N GLY A 362 -0.53 1.54 -8.59
CA GLY A 362 0.21 2.62 -7.96
C GLY A 362 1.72 2.35 -7.89
N VAL A 363 2.12 1.28 -7.21
CA VAL A 363 3.54 0.91 -7.03
C VAL A 363 4.19 0.65 -8.39
N ARG A 364 3.50 -0.05 -9.30
CA ARG A 364 3.92 -0.26 -10.70
C ARG A 364 4.31 1.05 -11.41
N ARG A 365 3.47 2.10 -11.30
CA ARG A 365 3.72 3.41 -11.93
C ARG A 365 4.95 4.12 -11.35
N GLY A 366 5.05 4.20 -10.01
CA GLY A 366 6.18 4.91 -9.38
C GLY A 366 7.54 4.24 -9.56
N LEU A 367 7.55 2.90 -9.75
CA LEU A 367 8.73 2.13 -10.19
C LEU A 367 9.06 2.34 -11.68
N GLY A 368 8.18 2.98 -12.46
CA GLY A 368 8.37 3.23 -13.88
C GLY A 368 8.06 2.03 -14.80
N VAL A 369 7.43 0.97 -14.28
CA VAL A 369 7.16 -0.29 -14.98
C VAL A 369 6.08 -0.10 -16.06
N LYS A 370 6.48 -0.28 -17.32
CA LYS A 370 5.66 -0.01 -18.52
C LYS A 370 5.16 -1.27 -19.18
N SER A 371 5.98 -2.31 -19.30
CA SER A 371 5.62 -3.61 -19.88
C SER A 371 5.37 -4.70 -18.84
N PHE A 372 4.65 -5.75 -19.25
CA PHE A 372 4.45 -6.95 -18.43
C PHE A 372 5.78 -7.67 -18.19
N ASP A 373 6.74 -7.56 -19.10
CA ASP A 373 8.00 -8.27 -19.03
C ASP A 373 8.95 -7.62 -18.00
N GLU A 374 8.97 -6.28 -17.92
CA GLU A 374 9.56 -5.52 -16.79
C GLU A 374 8.90 -5.90 -15.45
N MET A 375 7.58 -6.13 -15.43
CA MET A 375 6.86 -6.57 -14.23
C MET A 375 7.34 -7.96 -13.80
N MET A 376 7.48 -8.91 -14.73
CA MET A 376 8.00 -10.26 -14.47
C MET A 376 9.46 -10.23 -14.03
N GLU A 377 10.30 -9.40 -14.63
CA GLU A 377 11.71 -9.22 -14.24
C GLU A 377 11.83 -8.82 -12.77
N ILE A 378 10.97 -7.92 -12.29
CA ILE A 378 10.93 -7.54 -10.86
C ILE A 378 10.37 -8.66 -10.00
N MET A 379 9.26 -9.29 -10.39
CA MET A 379 8.58 -10.30 -9.58
C MET A 379 9.38 -11.58 -9.38
N ASN A 380 10.14 -12.01 -10.39
CA ASN A 380 10.91 -13.25 -10.37
C ASN A 380 12.04 -13.25 -9.34
N ARG A 381 12.47 -12.07 -8.88
CA ARG A 381 13.55 -11.88 -7.88
C ARG A 381 13.12 -12.31 -6.48
N PHE A 382 11.81 -12.46 -6.25
CA PHE A 382 11.18 -12.90 -5.01
C PHE A 382 10.54 -14.29 -5.19
N PRO A 383 10.15 -15.00 -4.11
CA PRO A 383 9.53 -16.32 -4.22
C PRO A 383 8.30 -16.32 -5.14
N TRP A 384 8.41 -17.09 -6.23
CA TRP A 384 7.43 -17.13 -7.30
C TRP A 384 7.37 -18.53 -7.94
N ILE A 385 6.22 -18.87 -8.52
CA ILE A 385 5.99 -20.12 -9.25
C ILE A 385 5.08 -19.82 -10.46
N ASP A 386 5.61 -20.02 -11.67
CA ASP A 386 4.98 -19.64 -12.95
C ASP A 386 3.60 -20.26 -13.13
N GLU A 387 3.52 -21.56 -12.81
CA GLU A 387 2.34 -22.40 -12.84
C GLU A 387 1.15 -21.87 -12.03
N ILE A 388 1.40 -20.95 -11.10
CA ILE A 388 0.47 -20.51 -10.05
C ILE A 388 0.19 -19.02 -10.16
N PHE A 389 1.25 -18.20 -10.23
CA PHE A 389 1.14 -16.75 -10.05
C PHE A 389 1.15 -15.98 -11.37
N THR A 390 1.89 -16.41 -12.40
CA THR A 390 2.08 -15.65 -13.65
C THR A 390 0.77 -15.44 -14.44
N ARG A 391 -0.13 -16.44 -14.47
CA ARG A 391 -1.50 -16.24 -15.03
C ARG A 391 -2.24 -15.12 -14.27
N ARG A 392 -2.22 -15.17 -12.94
CA ARG A 392 -2.98 -14.27 -12.07
C ARG A 392 -2.42 -12.85 -12.12
N LEU A 393 -1.10 -12.70 -12.22
CA LEU A 393 -0.44 -11.42 -12.49
C LEU A 393 -0.88 -10.84 -13.83
N ARG A 394 -0.98 -11.63 -14.90
CA ARG A 394 -1.45 -11.15 -16.21
C ARG A 394 -2.92 -10.69 -16.15
N GLU A 395 -3.79 -11.49 -15.56
CA GLU A 395 -5.20 -11.13 -15.33
C GLU A 395 -5.39 -9.84 -14.52
N MET A 396 -4.43 -9.50 -13.66
CA MET A 396 -4.43 -8.27 -12.85
C MET A 396 -3.77 -7.10 -13.59
N TRP A 397 -2.68 -7.34 -14.31
CA TRP A 397 -2.00 -6.38 -15.19
C TRP A 397 -2.97 -5.82 -16.22
N ASP A 398 -3.70 -6.70 -16.92
CA ASP A 398 -4.65 -6.30 -17.95
C ASP A 398 -5.76 -5.41 -17.35
N LYS A 399 -6.28 -5.75 -16.17
CA LYS A 399 -7.31 -4.96 -15.47
C LYS A 399 -6.78 -3.60 -15.01
N ILE A 400 -5.56 -3.55 -14.48
CA ILE A 400 -4.85 -2.31 -14.10
C ILE A 400 -4.57 -1.43 -15.34
N TYR A 401 -4.40 -2.03 -16.52
CA TYR A 401 -4.30 -1.28 -17.77
C TYR A 401 -5.67 -0.67 -18.15
N TRP A 402 -6.74 -1.47 -18.18
CA TRP A 402 -8.06 -1.02 -18.61
C TRP A 402 -8.74 0.00 -17.68
N GLU A 403 -8.59 -0.10 -16.36
CA GLU A 403 -9.24 0.81 -15.39
C GLU A 403 -8.80 2.28 -15.51
N TYR A 404 -7.65 2.57 -16.16
CA TYR A 404 -7.11 3.93 -16.28
C TYR A 404 -7.20 4.56 -17.68
N TRP A 405 -7.50 3.80 -18.74
CA TRP A 405 -7.67 4.35 -20.10
C TRP A 405 -9.05 5.00 -20.35
N TYR A 406 -10.04 4.75 -19.49
CA TYR A 406 -11.40 5.33 -19.58
C TYR A 406 -11.63 6.54 -18.66
N HIS A 407 -10.63 6.93 -17.87
CA HIS A 407 -10.72 8.00 -16.86
C HIS A 407 -9.49 8.94 -16.88
N GLY A 408 -8.86 9.10 -18.06
CA GLY A 408 -7.84 10.11 -18.36
C GLY A 408 -8.40 11.20 -19.26
#